data_AF-A0A918L2P4-F1
#
_entry.id   AF-A0A918L2P4-F1
#
_cell.length_a   1.000
_cell.length_b   1.000
_cell.length_c   1.000
_cell.angle_alpha   90.00
_cell.angle_beta   90.00
_cell.angle_gamma   90.00
#
_symmetry.space_group_name_H-M   'P 1'
#
loop_
_entity.id
_entity.type
_entity.pdbx_description
1 polymer ?
#
loop_
_entity_poly.entity_id
_entity_poly.type
_entity_poly.pdbx_seq_one_letter_code
_entity_poly.pdbx_strand_id
1 'polypeptide(L)' 'MRATTGDQLVQHGRVVGQHDKVGEIVEVLGQGGDPPYRVRFEDGHEGVCSPGPDTEIRHRKAGERRP' A
#
# COMPACT_ATOMS: atom_id res chain seq x y z
N MET A 1 5.60 6.71 -8.75
CA MET A 1 5.39 6.13 -7.39
C MET A 1 5.90 4.72 -7.44
N ARG A 2 6.79 4.30 -6.53
CA ARG A 2 7.33 2.94 -6.50
C ARG A 2 7.06 2.30 -5.15
N ALA A 3 6.75 1.01 -5.16
CA ALA A 3 6.56 0.23 -3.95
C ALA A 3 7.33 -1.10 -4.02
N THR A 4 7.55 -1.69 -2.85
CA THR A 4 8.14 -3.00 -2.66
C THR A 4 7.23 -3.89 -1.83
N THR A 5 7.39 -5.21 -1.96
CA THR A 5 6.68 -6.17 -1.12
C THR A 5 6.99 -5.92 0.36
N GLY A 6 5.95 -5.81 1.18
CA GLY A 6 6.01 -5.48 2.61
C GLY A 6 5.76 -4.01 2.94
N ASP A 7 5.61 -3.13 1.93
CA ASP A 7 5.19 -1.74 2.14
C ASP A 7 3.68 -1.65 2.39
N GLN A 8 3.22 -0.58 3.04
CA GLN A 8 1.79 -0.31 3.19
C GLN A 8 1.30 0.69 2.15
N LEU A 9 0.23 0.35 1.45
CA LEU A 9 -0.53 1.26 0.60
C LEU A 9 -1.65 1.89 1.41
N VAL A 10 -1.69 3.22 1.45
CA VAL A 10 -2.73 4.01 2.08
C VAL A 10 -3.45 4.80 1.00
N GLN A 11 -4.73 4.50 0.78
CA GLN A 11 -5.56 5.27 -0.13
C GLN A 11 -6.42 6.22 0.68
N HIS A 12 -6.16 7.53 0.53
CA HIS A 12 -6.92 8.57 1.21
C HIS A 12 -8.30 8.74 0.56
N GLY A 13 -9.34 8.65 1.37
CA GLY A 13 -10.70 8.93 0.93
C GLY A 13 -10.84 10.41 0.56
N ARG A 14 -11.31 10.70 -0.67
CA ARG A 14 -11.51 12.09 -1.14
C ARG A 14 -12.69 12.80 -0.46
N VAL A 15 -13.48 12.08 0.34
CA VAL A 15 -14.71 12.56 0.99
C VAL A 15 -14.59 12.40 2.50
N VAL A 16 -15.00 13.43 3.24
CA VAL A 16 -15.05 13.42 4.70
C VAL A 16 -15.95 12.28 5.18
N GLY A 17 -15.41 11.35 5.97
CA GLY A 17 -16.12 10.16 6.49
C GLY A 17 -15.81 8.84 5.77
N GLN A 18 -15.05 8.85 4.66
CA GLN A 18 -14.45 7.62 4.14
C GLN A 18 -13.18 7.30 4.93
N HIS A 19 -13.18 6.15 5.59
CA HIS A 19 -11.98 5.62 6.25
C HIS A 19 -10.89 5.39 5.22
N ASP A 20 -9.65 5.77 5.56
CA ASP A 20 -8.48 5.46 4.74
C ASP A 20 -8.41 3.95 4.52
N LYS A 21 -8.25 3.54 3.26
CA LYS A 21 -8.04 2.13 2.94
C LYS A 21 -6.56 1.81 3.05
N VAL A 22 -6.20 1.08 4.10
CA VAL A 22 -4.84 0.64 4.34
C VAL A 22 -4.72 -0.84 3.97
N GLY A 23 -3.75 -1.17 3.11
CA GLY A 23 -3.44 -2.54 2.74
C GLY A 23 -1.93 -2.77 2.68
N GLU A 24 -1.47 -3.95 3.04
CA GLU A 24 -0.07 -4.34 2.90
C GLU A 24 0.18 -4.84 1.48
N ILE A 25 1.23 -4.34 0.82
CA ILE A 25 1.65 -4.80 -0.50
C ILE A 25 2.31 -6.15 -0.34
N VAL A 26 1.59 -7.21 -0.73
CA VAL A 26 2.10 -8.59 -0.70
C VAL A 26 2.86 -8.94 -1.97
N GLU A 27 2.61 -8.23 -3.07
CA GLU A 27 3.30 -8.46 -4.34
C GLU A 27 3.29 -7.21 -5.21
N VAL A 28 4.39 -6.94 -5.91
CA VAL A 28 4.45 -5.88 -6.91
C VAL A 28 4.42 -6.51 -8.29
N LEU A 29 3.34 -6.25 -9.03
CA LEU A 29 3.11 -6.87 -10.34
C LEU A 29 3.73 -6.04 -11.47
N GLY A 30 3.91 -4.73 -11.27
CA GLY A 30 4.60 -3.89 -12.24
C GLY A 30 6.12 -3.99 -12.14
N GLN A 31 6.76 -3.66 -13.27
CA GLN A 31 8.21 -3.81 -13.42
C GLN A 31 8.95 -2.76 -12.57
N GLY A 32 9.98 -3.17 -11.82
CA GLY A 32 10.84 -2.23 -11.09
C GLY A 32 10.16 -1.50 -9.92
N GLY A 33 9.04 -2.03 -9.41
CA GLY A 33 8.28 -1.42 -8.33
C GLY A 33 7.13 -0.53 -8.78
N ASP A 34 6.77 -0.56 -10.07
CA ASP A 34 5.65 0.21 -10.62
C ASP A 34 4.29 -0.51 -10.41
N PRO A 35 3.16 0.23 -10.51
CA PRO A 35 1.82 -0.37 -10.51
C PRO A 35 1.62 -1.38 -11.65
N PRO A 36 0.71 -2.35 -11.48
CA PRO A 36 -0.19 -2.55 -10.33
C PRO A 36 0.46 -3.28 -9.15
N TYR A 37 -0.13 -3.15 -7.96
CA TYR A 37 0.31 -3.82 -6.73
C TYR A 37 -0.77 -4.77 -6.22
N ARG A 38 -0.39 -5.95 -5.75
CA ARG A 38 -1.28 -6.80 -4.99
C ARG A 38 -1.19 -6.40 -3.52
N VAL A 39 -2.33 -5.97 -2.97
CA VAL A 39 -2.47 -5.53 -1.58
C VAL A 39 -3.39 -6.47 -0.84
N ARG A 40 -3.04 -6.75 0.41
CA ARG A 40 -3.86 -7.46 1.38
C ARG A 40 -4.36 -6.48 2.42
N PHE A 41 -5.67 -6.35 2.50
CA PHE A 41 -6.34 -5.53 3.52
C PHE A 41 -6.40 -6.27 4.85
N GLU A 42 -6.54 -5.54 5.95
CA GLU A 42 -6.63 -6.11 7.31
C GLU A 42 -7.85 -7.04 7.50
N ASP A 43 -8.89 -6.87 6.70
CA ASP A 43 -10.06 -7.75 6.60
C ASP A 43 -9.73 -9.14 6.01
N GLY A 44 -8.49 -9.34 5.52
CA GLY A 44 -8.04 -10.57 4.89
C GLY A 44 -8.32 -10.62 3.39
N HIS A 45 -9.08 -9.67 2.85
CA HIS A 45 -9.31 -9.51 1.43
C HIS A 45 -8.03 -9.09 0.70
N GLU A 46 -7.72 -9.77 -0.41
CA GLU A 46 -6.62 -9.44 -1.30
C GLU A 46 -7.17 -8.84 -2.60
N GLY A 47 -6.52 -7.77 -3.09
CA GLY A 47 -6.95 -7.07 -4.30
C GLY A 47 -5.77 -6.48 -5.05
N VAL A 48 -5.92 -6.36 -6.37
CA VAL A 48 -4.96 -5.63 -7.20
C VAL A 48 -5.34 -4.16 -7.18
N CYS A 49 -4.43 -3.32 -6.71
CA CYS A 49 -4.62 -1.88 -6.62
C CYS A 49 -3.68 -1.16 -7.57
N SER A 50 -4.23 -0.22 -8.33
CA SER A 50 -3.47 0.73 -9.13
C SER A 50 -3.56 2.08 -8.41
N PRO A 51 -2.50 2.56 -7.75
CA PRO A 51 -2.52 3.83 -7.02
C PRO A 51 -2.84 5.00 -7.95
N GLY A 52 -3.73 5.87 -7.48
CA GLY A 52 -4.01 7.16 -8.09
C GLY A 52 -3.19 8.29 -7.45
N PRO A 53 -3.45 9.55 -7.80
CA PRO A 53 -2.77 10.71 -7.22
C PRO A 53 -2.98 10.84 -5.71
N ASP A 54 -4.10 10.34 -5.17
CA ASP A 54 -4.44 10.39 -3.74
C ASP A 54 -3.94 9.16 -2.94
N THR A 55 -3.03 8.37 -3.51
CA THR A 55 -2.47 7.19 -2.83
C THR A 55 -1.10 7.51 -2.24
N GLU A 56 -0.83 7.01 -1.04
CA GLU A 56 0.45 7.11 -0.35
C GLU A 56 1.03 5.70 -0.15
N ILE A 57 2.33 5.53 -0.41
CA ILE A 57 3.06 4.32 -0.04
C ILE A 57 3.87 4.62 1.21
N ARG A 58 3.54 3.94 2.30
CA ARG A 58 4.28 3.96 3.55
C ARG A 58 5.26 2.82 3.55
N HIS A 59 6.51 3.15 3.28
CA HIS A 59 7.58 2.19 3.42
C HIS A 59 7.74 1.81 4.89
N ARG A 60 7.71 0.50 5.19
CA ARG A 60 7.98 0.02 6.55
C ARG A 60 9.43 0.39 6.86
N LYS A 61 9.67 1.45 7.65
CA LYS A 61 11.02 1.76 8.11
C LYS A 61 11.54 0.53 8.84
N ALA A 62 12.62 -0.05 8.35
CA ALA A 62 13.35 -1.17 8.96
C ALA A 62 14.07 -0.75 10.26
N GLY A 63 13.39 -0.01 11.14
CA GLY A 63 13.98 0.81 12.17
C GLY A 63 13.25 0.73 13.50
N GLU A 64 12.83 -0.47 13.92
CA GLU A 64 12.67 -0.78 15.34
C GLU A 64 13.51 -2.02 15.70
N ARG A 65 14.78 -2.04 15.24
CA ARG A 65 15.85 -2.60 16.08
C ARG A 65 16.15 -1.52 17.12
N ARG A 66 15.38 -1.50 18.22
CA ARG A 66 15.85 -0.85 19.44
C ARG A 66 16.55 -1.91 20.32
N PRO A 67 17.71 -1.56 20.91
CA PRO A 67 18.61 -2.48 21.60
C PRO A 67 18.01 -3.08 22.87
#